data_AF-A0A3L7WGW9-F1
#
_entry.id   AF-A0A3L7WGW9-F1
#
_cell.length_a   1.000
_cell.length_b   1.000
_cell.length_c   1.000
_cell.angle_alpha   90.00
_cell.angle_beta   90.00
_cell.angle_gamma   90.00
#
_symmetry.space_group_name_H-M   'P 1'
#
loop_
_entity.id
_entity.type
_entity.pdbx_description
1 polymer ?
#
loop_
_entity_poly.entity_id
_entity_poly.type
_entity_poly.pdbx_seq_one_letter_code
_entity_poly.pdbx_strand_id
1 'polypeptide(L)'
;MVPVSREGESLFCAAPRDSFAESRIREAIERGDFANVPGSGRPLDLGEENPFAGDMEVAYRILRQAGGAPLWIELGREIDDGLEALTEFVVAARSEAMQGSHEVSPATGSVPRQGSLPWWKRVFSRLFGSSRSRSVVSAPSRRSLKARTRARNAYLHQAEEIDLQVERFNACRPRALTWLERPRLTGALAAARFDREWPPDGALQPTSQCG
;
A
#
# COMPACT_ATOMS: atom_id res chain seq x y z
N MET A 1 -23.15 8.54 -22.29
CA MET A 1 -24.15 7.48 -22.09
C MET A 1 -23.74 6.32 -22.99
N VAL A 2 -23.21 5.23 -22.42
CA VAL A 2 -22.74 4.04 -23.17
C VAL A 2 -23.78 2.94 -22.95
N PRO A 3 -24.22 2.20 -23.97
CA PRO A 3 -25.35 1.28 -23.82
C PRO A 3 -24.94 0.07 -22.98
N VAL A 4 -25.74 -0.20 -21.95
CA VAL A 4 -25.73 -1.46 -21.20
C VAL A 4 -26.65 -2.42 -21.94
N SER A 5 -26.09 -3.43 -22.61
CA SER A 5 -26.88 -4.57 -23.10
C SER A 5 -27.38 -5.36 -21.89
N ARG A 6 -28.70 -5.53 -21.81
CA ARG A 6 -29.40 -6.19 -20.72
C ARG A 6 -29.62 -7.65 -21.11
N GLU A 7 -28.79 -8.55 -20.60
CA GLU A 7 -29.10 -9.97 -20.56
C GLU A 7 -28.81 -10.50 -19.15
N GLY A 8 -29.84 -11.10 -18.54
CA GLY A 8 -29.73 -12.06 -17.45
C GLY A 8 -29.12 -11.58 -16.14
N GLU A 9 -29.94 -11.59 -15.08
CA GLU A 9 -29.58 -11.39 -13.68
C GLU A 9 -28.28 -12.09 -13.25
N SER A 10 -27.17 -11.38 -13.40
CA SER A 10 -25.93 -11.62 -12.67
C SER A 10 -25.27 -10.27 -12.47
N LEU A 11 -25.05 -9.89 -11.21
CA LEU A 11 -24.17 -8.77 -10.89
C LEU A 11 -22.75 -9.22 -11.22
N PHE A 12 -22.40 -9.17 -12.50
CA PHE A 12 -21.02 -9.33 -12.91
C PHE A 12 -20.31 -8.07 -12.42
N CYS A 13 -19.49 -8.21 -11.38
CA CYS A 13 -18.48 -7.22 -11.05
C CYS A 13 -17.72 -6.96 -12.34
N ALA A 14 -17.95 -5.81 -12.97
CA ALA A 14 -17.27 -5.43 -14.20
C ALA A 14 -15.78 -5.61 -13.93
N ALA A 15 -15.14 -6.55 -14.64
CA ALA A 15 -13.70 -6.71 -14.58
C ALA A 15 -13.08 -5.33 -14.87
N PRO A 16 -11.97 -4.97 -14.19
CA PRO A 16 -11.35 -3.66 -14.36
C PRO A 16 -11.16 -3.37 -15.85
N ARG A 17 -11.39 -2.12 -16.26
CA ARG A 17 -11.29 -1.66 -17.67
C ARG A 17 -10.01 -2.12 -18.36
N ASP A 18 -8.96 -2.30 -17.57
CA ASP A 18 -7.66 -2.85 -17.94
C ASP A 18 -7.79 -4.19 -18.69
N SER A 19 -8.72 -5.07 -18.29
CA SER A 19 -8.86 -6.40 -18.90
C SER A 19 -9.25 -6.38 -20.38
N PHE A 20 -10.11 -5.44 -20.80
CA PHE A 20 -10.53 -5.35 -22.21
C PHE A 20 -9.45 -4.70 -23.08
N ALA A 21 -8.87 -3.58 -22.61
CA ALA A 21 -7.81 -2.90 -23.33
C ALA A 21 -6.58 -3.81 -23.48
N GLU A 22 -6.17 -4.50 -22.42
CA GLU A 22 -5.05 -5.45 -22.45
C GLU A 22 -5.28 -6.62 -23.39
N SER A 23 -6.51 -7.16 -23.41
CA SER A 23 -6.85 -8.23 -24.34
C SER A 23 -6.74 -7.76 -25.79
N ARG A 24 -7.22 -6.53 -26.09
CA ARG A 24 -7.10 -5.94 -27.43
C ARG A 24 -5.65 -5.65 -27.84
N ILE A 25 -4.84 -5.13 -26.92
CA ILE A 25 -3.41 -4.88 -27.16
C ILE A 25 -2.70 -6.21 -27.46
N ARG A 26 -2.97 -7.26 -26.67
CA ARG A 26 -2.38 -8.59 -26.88
C ARG A 26 -2.76 -9.19 -28.24
N GLU A 27 -4.05 -9.16 -28.58
CA GLU A 27 -4.51 -9.62 -29.90
C GLU A 27 -3.84 -8.86 -31.05
N ALA A 28 -3.59 -7.55 -30.91
CA ALA A 28 -2.91 -6.74 -31.91
C ALA A 28 -1.40 -7.05 -32.00
N ILE A 29 -0.75 -7.34 -30.86
CA ILE A 29 0.64 -7.83 -30.83
C ILE A 29 0.74 -9.18 -31.55
N GLU A 30 -0.15 -10.13 -31.25
CA GLU A 30 -0.18 -11.46 -31.88
C GLU A 30 -0.40 -11.39 -33.40
N ARG A 31 -1.23 -10.44 -33.85
CA ARG A 31 -1.44 -10.14 -35.27
C ARG A 31 -0.25 -9.45 -35.94
N GLY A 32 0.73 -8.99 -35.16
CA GLY A 32 1.89 -8.25 -35.67
C GLY A 32 1.56 -6.80 -36.06
N ASP A 33 0.46 -6.23 -35.58
CA ASP A 33 0.01 -4.87 -35.91
C ASP A 33 1.04 -3.81 -35.46
N PHE A 34 1.93 -4.14 -34.50
CA PHE A 34 3.02 -3.29 -34.02
C PHE A 34 4.40 -3.60 -34.65
N ALA A 35 4.50 -4.57 -35.57
CA ALA A 35 5.79 -5.01 -36.11
C ALA A 35 6.46 -4.00 -37.06
N ASN A 36 5.68 -3.10 -37.68
CA ASN A 36 6.17 -2.13 -38.67
C ASN A 36 5.67 -0.71 -38.37
N VAL A 37 5.70 -0.31 -37.10
CA VAL A 37 5.37 1.07 -36.72
C VAL A 37 6.50 2.03 -37.12
N PRO A 38 6.17 3.20 -37.69
CA PRO A 38 7.18 4.19 -38.06
C PRO A 38 7.98 4.60 -36.82
N GLY A 39 9.31 4.54 -36.93
CA GLY A 39 10.21 4.84 -35.82
C GLY A 39 10.50 3.67 -34.87
N SER A 40 10.03 2.44 -35.17
CA SER A 40 10.33 1.25 -34.36
C SER A 40 11.84 1.10 -34.09
N GLY A 41 12.22 0.99 -32.82
CA GLY A 41 13.60 0.79 -32.39
C GLY A 41 14.52 2.02 -32.51
N ARG A 42 14.00 3.18 -32.96
CA ARG A 42 14.74 4.44 -32.98
C ARG A 42 14.41 5.27 -31.73
N PRO A 43 15.38 6.00 -31.16
CA PRO A 43 15.08 6.99 -30.13
C PRO A 43 14.02 7.98 -30.61
N LEU A 44 13.09 8.31 -29.73
CA LEU A 44 12.06 9.32 -30.03
C LEU A 44 12.74 10.68 -30.18
N ASP A 45 12.55 11.33 -31.32
CA ASP A 45 12.96 12.72 -31.52
C ASP A 45 11.95 13.63 -30.82
N LEU A 46 12.40 14.28 -29.74
CA LEU A 46 11.57 15.17 -28.94
C LEU A 46 11.62 16.63 -29.46
N GLY A 47 12.44 16.91 -30.47
CA GLY A 47 12.71 18.27 -30.92
C GLY A 47 13.46 19.12 -29.89
N GLU A 48 13.89 20.30 -30.33
CA GLU A 48 14.48 21.34 -29.45
C GLU A 48 13.39 22.06 -28.63
N GLU A 49 12.21 22.28 -29.23
CA GLU A 49 11.11 23.04 -28.66
C GLU A 49 9.90 22.14 -28.38
N ASN A 50 9.32 22.26 -27.19
CA ASN A 50 8.11 21.52 -26.85
C ASN A 50 6.86 22.27 -27.36
N PRO A 51 6.15 21.75 -28.39
CA PRO A 51 4.99 22.44 -28.96
C PRO A 51 3.81 22.58 -27.97
N PHE A 52 3.84 21.84 -26.85
CA PHE A 52 2.81 21.86 -25.81
C PHE A 52 3.17 22.75 -24.61
N ALA A 53 4.39 23.30 -24.55
CA ALA A 53 4.80 24.15 -23.43
C ALA A 53 4.22 25.56 -23.50
N GLY A 54 3.85 26.03 -24.71
CA GLY A 54 3.26 27.36 -24.93
C GLY A 54 4.07 28.46 -24.26
N ASP A 55 3.42 29.28 -23.45
CA ASP A 55 4.05 30.41 -22.74
C ASP A 55 5.16 29.99 -21.75
N MET A 56 5.17 28.73 -21.31
CA MET A 56 6.16 28.22 -20.36
C MET A 56 7.45 27.73 -21.02
N GLU A 57 7.53 27.70 -22.35
CA GLU A 57 8.67 27.10 -23.08
C GLU A 57 10.00 27.76 -22.71
N VAL A 58 10.03 29.10 -22.64
CA VAL A 58 11.25 29.84 -22.26
C VAL A 58 11.68 29.48 -20.84
N ALA A 59 10.74 29.38 -19.91
CA ALA A 59 11.03 29.03 -18.52
C ALA A 59 11.55 27.59 -18.41
N TYR A 60 10.94 26.64 -19.11
CA TYR A 60 11.37 25.24 -19.12
C TYR A 60 12.73 25.05 -19.79
N ARG A 61 13.02 25.80 -20.86
CA ARG A 61 14.34 25.79 -21.50
C ARG A 61 15.44 26.28 -20.55
N ILE A 62 15.20 27.37 -19.80
CA ILE A 62 16.16 27.88 -18.80
C ILE A 62 16.43 26.81 -17.73
N LEU A 63 15.37 26.18 -17.20
CA LEU A 63 15.50 25.10 -16.22
C LEU A 63 16.31 23.92 -16.77
N ARG A 64 16.00 23.47 -17.99
CA ARG A 64 16.73 22.38 -18.67
C ARG A 64 18.21 22.70 -18.85
N GLN A 65 18.54 23.93 -19.25
CA GLN A 65 19.94 24.39 -19.37
C GLN A 65 20.66 24.43 -18.03
N ALA A 66 19.95 24.74 -16.94
CA ALA A 66 20.47 24.68 -15.57
C ALA A 66 20.49 23.26 -14.96
N GLY A 67 20.03 22.24 -15.69
CA GLY A 67 19.91 20.87 -15.19
C GLY A 67 18.78 20.64 -14.18
N GLY A 68 17.84 21.58 -14.06
CA GLY A 68 16.69 21.50 -13.16
C GLY A 68 15.39 21.11 -13.86
N ALA A 69 14.41 20.64 -13.09
CA ALA A 69 13.04 20.42 -13.57
C ALA A 69 12.07 21.49 -13.06
N PRO A 70 10.88 21.63 -13.69
CA PRO A 70 9.80 22.42 -13.14
C PRO A 70 9.42 21.98 -11.72
N LEU A 71 9.03 22.92 -10.86
CA LEU A 71 8.72 22.64 -9.45
C LEU A 71 7.71 21.50 -9.26
N TRP A 72 6.67 21.42 -10.09
CA TRP A 72 5.67 20.36 -10.01
C TRP A 72 6.24 18.97 -10.34
N ILE A 73 7.29 18.87 -11.16
CA ILE A 73 7.98 17.60 -11.42
C ILE A 73 8.75 17.16 -10.18
N GLU A 74 9.51 18.07 -9.55
CA GLU A 74 10.28 17.74 -8.34
C GLU A 74 9.36 17.37 -7.18
N LEU A 75 8.29 18.15 -6.95
CA LEU A 75 7.26 17.80 -5.96
C LEU A 75 6.62 16.45 -6.26
N GLY A 76 6.39 16.13 -7.55
CA GLY A 76 5.87 14.82 -7.95
C GLY A 76 6.76 13.67 -7.50
N ARG A 77 8.09 13.81 -7.70
CA ARG A 77 9.08 12.83 -7.23
C ARG A 77 9.12 12.73 -5.71
N GLU A 78 9.17 13.87 -5.00
CA GLU A 78 9.16 13.89 -3.53
C GLU A 78 7.92 13.19 -2.94
N ILE A 79 6.75 13.37 -3.57
CA ILE A 79 5.51 12.69 -3.16
C ILE A 79 5.64 11.18 -3.38
N ASP A 80 6.13 10.75 -4.54
CA ASP A 80 6.28 9.32 -4.87
C ASP A 80 7.26 8.64 -3.90
N ASP A 81 8.43 9.24 -3.68
CA ASP A 81 9.44 8.77 -2.73
C ASP A 81 8.88 8.73 -1.29
N GLY A 82 8.14 9.77 -0.89
CA GLY A 82 7.52 9.85 0.44
C GLY A 82 6.45 8.79 0.65
N LEU A 83 5.64 8.49 -0.36
CA LEU A 83 4.62 7.45 -0.31
C LEU A 83 5.25 6.06 -0.20
N GLU A 84 6.31 5.80 -0.97
CA GLU A 84 7.09 4.55 -0.87
C GLU A 84 7.68 4.40 0.54
N ALA A 85 8.35 5.42 1.04
CA ALA A 85 8.92 5.44 2.39
C ALA A 85 7.85 5.18 3.48
N LEU A 86 6.64 5.73 3.33
CA LEU A 86 5.52 5.44 4.24
C LEU A 86 5.12 3.96 4.22
N THR A 87 5.08 3.33 3.05
CA THR A 87 4.74 1.90 2.95
C THR A 87 5.81 1.03 3.60
N GLU A 88 7.08 1.32 3.34
CA GLU A 88 8.21 0.62 3.96
C GLU A 88 8.22 0.81 5.48
N PHE A 89 7.98 2.03 5.95
CA PHE A 89 7.92 2.35 7.38
C PHE A 89 6.89 1.50 8.11
N VAL A 90 5.67 1.35 7.58
CA VAL A 90 4.63 0.55 8.24
C VAL A 90 5.01 -0.93 8.29
N VAL A 91 5.58 -1.47 7.21
CA VAL A 91 6.04 -2.85 7.16
C VAL A 91 7.17 -3.09 8.16
N ALA A 92 8.18 -2.21 8.18
CA ALA A 92 9.30 -2.27 9.11
C ALA A 92 8.83 -2.19 10.57
N ALA A 93 8.09 -1.15 10.93
CA ALA A 93 7.58 -0.94 12.29
C ALA A 93 6.70 -2.09 12.78
N ARG A 94 5.88 -2.67 11.88
CA ARG A 94 5.06 -3.84 12.19
C ARG A 94 5.93 -5.08 12.46
N SER A 95 6.94 -5.34 11.62
CA SER A 95 7.82 -6.49 11.76
C SER A 95 8.64 -6.45 13.05
N GLU A 96 9.19 -5.28 13.41
CA GLU A 96 9.93 -5.06 14.65
C GLU A 96 9.06 -5.31 15.89
N ALA A 97 7.82 -4.81 15.89
CA ALA A 97 6.89 -5.02 16.99
C ALA A 97 6.50 -6.50 17.17
N MET A 98 6.45 -7.27 16.08
CA MET A 98 6.19 -8.72 16.11
C MET A 98 7.41 -9.50 16.63
N GLN A 99 8.63 -9.13 16.22
CA GLN A 99 9.87 -9.77 16.70
C GLN A 99 10.12 -9.51 18.19
N GLY A 100 9.91 -8.28 18.67
CA GLY A 100 10.03 -7.94 20.09
C GLY A 100 9.01 -8.61 21.01
N SER A 101 8.01 -9.28 20.45
CA SER A 101 7.05 -10.13 21.18
C SER A 101 7.54 -11.58 21.34
N HIS A 102 8.46 -12.05 20.50
CA HIS A 102 9.04 -13.40 20.55
C HIS A 102 10.26 -13.50 21.48
N GLU A 103 10.98 -12.39 21.73
CA GLU A 103 12.09 -12.35 22.68
C GLU A 103 11.64 -12.03 24.12
N VAL A 104 10.88 -12.92 24.77
CA VAL A 104 11.06 -13.25 26.21
C VAL A 104 10.44 -14.63 26.45
N SER A 105 11.28 -15.66 26.42
CA SER A 105 11.41 -16.56 27.57
C SER A 105 12.74 -17.30 27.44
N PRO A 106 13.84 -16.91 28.14
CA PRO A 106 14.69 -17.97 28.64
C PRO A 106 13.74 -18.90 29.40
N ALA A 107 13.79 -20.18 29.09
CA ALA A 107 13.19 -21.19 29.94
C ALA A 107 13.95 -21.14 31.27
N THR A 108 13.63 -20.16 32.12
CA THR A 108 13.89 -20.25 33.55
C THR A 108 12.99 -21.40 33.97
N GLY A 109 13.60 -22.59 34.04
CA GLY A 109 12.98 -23.76 34.61
C GLY A 109 12.51 -23.42 36.01
N SER A 110 11.26 -22.96 36.12
CA SER A 110 10.51 -23.06 37.34
C SER A 110 10.15 -24.53 37.46
N VAL A 111 11.01 -25.26 38.16
CA VAL A 111 10.68 -26.57 38.71
C VAL A 111 9.33 -26.44 39.41
N PRO A 112 8.30 -27.21 39.02
CA PRO A 112 7.03 -27.15 39.72
C PRO A 112 7.27 -27.61 41.17
N ARG A 113 6.93 -26.73 42.12
CA ARG A 113 6.91 -27.06 43.54
C ARG A 113 5.90 -28.21 43.71
N GLN A 114 6.42 -29.40 43.98
CA GLN A 114 5.69 -30.66 43.96
C GLN A 114 4.72 -30.71 45.15
N GLY A 115 3.53 -30.15 44.98
CA GLY A 115 2.37 -30.49 45.79
C GLY A 115 1.79 -31.81 45.26
N SER A 116 1.70 -32.83 46.11
CA SER A 116 1.23 -34.16 45.73
C SER A 116 -0.25 -34.11 45.31
N LEU A 117 -0.51 -34.15 44.01
CA LEU A 117 -1.84 -34.49 43.51
C LEU A 117 -2.04 -36.02 43.56
N PRO A 118 -3.23 -36.49 44.00
CA PRO A 118 -3.55 -37.91 44.01
C PRO A 118 -3.43 -38.56 42.63
N TRP A 119 -2.91 -39.80 42.58
CA TRP A 119 -2.62 -40.55 41.36
C TRP A 119 -3.82 -40.69 40.40
N TRP A 120 -5.04 -40.77 40.93
CA TRP A 120 -6.26 -40.94 40.16
C TRP A 120 -6.63 -39.71 39.32
N LYS A 121 -6.26 -38.49 39.75
CA LYS A 121 -6.45 -37.26 38.95
C LYS A 121 -5.55 -37.20 37.71
N ARG A 122 -4.39 -37.88 37.74
CA ARG A 122 -3.47 -37.99 36.58
C ARG A 122 -3.92 -39.03 35.56
N VAL A 123 -4.71 -40.02 36.00
CA VAL A 123 -5.28 -41.06 35.14
C VAL A 123 -6.53 -40.54 34.44
N PHE A 124 -7.40 -39.81 35.14
CA PHE A 124 -8.64 -39.28 34.56
C PHE A 124 -8.44 -38.23 33.48
N SER A 125 -7.40 -37.39 33.57
CA SER A 125 -7.06 -36.40 32.54
C SER A 125 -6.55 -37.01 31.23
N ARG A 126 -6.17 -38.30 31.23
CA ARG A 126 -5.78 -39.04 30.02
C ARG A 126 -6.96 -39.72 29.32
N LEU A 127 -8.08 -39.93 30.01
CA LEU A 127 -9.26 -40.63 29.46
C LEU A 127 -10.39 -39.68 29.04
N PHE A 128 -10.50 -38.48 29.62
CA PHE A 128 -11.49 -37.49 29.24
C PHE A 128 -10.84 -36.11 29.14
N GLY A 129 -10.60 -35.65 27.91
CA GLY A 129 -10.35 -34.22 27.72
C GLY A 129 -9.37 -33.87 26.62
N SER A 130 -9.87 -33.95 25.38
CA SER A 130 -9.75 -32.84 24.42
C SER A 130 -8.33 -32.35 24.14
N SER A 131 -7.64 -33.02 23.21
CA SER A 131 -6.74 -32.32 22.29
C SER A 131 -7.57 -31.41 21.37
N ARG A 132 -8.11 -30.34 21.95
CA ARG A 132 -8.52 -29.16 21.20
C ARG A 132 -7.31 -28.25 21.36
N SER A 133 -6.42 -28.31 20.37
CA SER A 133 -5.36 -27.33 20.16
C SER A 133 -6.03 -25.97 19.97
N ARG A 134 -6.46 -25.37 21.07
CA ARG A 134 -6.90 -23.99 21.10
C ARG A 134 -5.62 -23.21 20.88
N SER A 135 -5.39 -22.76 19.65
CA SER A 135 -4.42 -21.71 19.39
C SER A 135 -4.80 -20.57 20.32
N VAL A 136 -4.05 -20.41 21.40
CA VAL A 136 -4.20 -19.25 22.27
C VAL A 136 -3.69 -18.11 21.41
N VAL A 137 -4.60 -17.39 20.77
CA VAL A 137 -4.29 -16.06 20.25
C VAL A 137 -3.88 -15.27 21.48
N SER A 138 -2.57 -15.19 21.72
CA SER A 138 -2.00 -14.48 22.85
C SER A 138 -2.45 -13.04 22.74
N ALA A 139 -3.10 -12.53 23.79
CA ALA A 139 -3.48 -11.14 23.84
C ALA A 139 -2.23 -10.27 23.62
N PRO A 140 -2.32 -9.23 22.77
CA PRO A 140 -1.16 -8.39 22.45
C PRO A 140 -0.56 -7.79 23.72
N SER A 141 0.77 -7.79 23.78
CA SER A 141 1.51 -7.22 24.91
C SER A 141 1.23 -5.72 25.02
N ARG A 142 1.18 -5.15 26.24
CA ARG A 142 1.12 -3.69 26.42
C ARG A 142 2.23 -2.94 25.66
N ARG A 143 3.37 -3.59 25.40
CA ARG A 143 4.46 -3.04 24.59
C ARG A 143 4.10 -2.93 23.11
N SER A 144 3.42 -3.93 22.52
CA SER A 144 3.03 -3.91 21.10
C SER A 144 1.95 -2.85 20.82
N LEU A 145 0.99 -2.67 21.74
CA LEU A 145 0.00 -1.59 21.69
C LEU A 145 0.67 -0.21 21.66
N LYS A 146 1.61 0.03 22.58
CA LYS A 146 2.38 1.29 22.62
C LYS A 146 3.22 1.49 21.36
N ALA A 147 3.82 0.43 20.83
CA ALA A 147 4.60 0.50 19.59
C ALA A 147 3.71 0.90 18.40
N ARG A 148 2.55 0.25 18.24
CA ARG A 148 1.58 0.59 17.20
C ARG A 148 1.13 2.05 17.30
N THR A 149 0.78 2.54 18.49
CA THR A 149 0.36 3.94 18.66
C THR A 149 1.46 4.92 18.27
N ARG A 150 2.71 4.67 18.64
CA ARG A 150 3.85 5.52 18.23
C ARG A 150 4.05 5.50 16.72
N ALA A 151 4.05 4.30 16.13
CA ALA A 151 4.19 4.13 14.69
C ALA A 151 3.05 4.84 13.93
N ARG A 152 1.81 4.71 14.40
CA ARG A 152 0.65 5.39 13.82
C ARG A 152 0.79 6.90 13.87
N ASN A 153 1.23 7.47 14.99
CA ASN A 153 1.40 8.91 15.11
C ASN A 153 2.52 9.43 14.19
N ALA A 154 3.65 8.72 14.12
CA ALA A 154 4.74 9.06 13.21
C ALA A 154 4.30 8.98 11.74
N TYR A 155 3.59 7.91 11.36
CA TYR A 155 3.02 7.74 10.03
C TYR A 155 2.09 8.90 9.66
N LEU A 156 1.18 9.28 10.56
CA LEU A 156 0.22 10.35 10.30
C LEU A 156 0.88 11.72 10.14
N HIS A 157 1.94 11.99 10.91
CA HIS A 157 2.72 13.22 10.76
C HIS A 157 3.41 13.29 9.39
N GLN A 158 4.09 12.22 8.98
CA GLN A 158 4.74 12.18 7.67
C GLN A 158 3.72 12.19 6.51
N ALA A 159 2.53 11.59 6.70
CA ALA A 159 1.44 11.67 5.74
C ALA A 159 0.88 13.09 5.59
N GLU A 160 0.87 13.90 6.67
CA GLU A 160 0.47 15.31 6.62
C GLU A 160 1.45 16.13 5.77
N GLU A 161 2.77 15.90 5.93
CA GLU A 161 3.79 16.54 5.09
C GLU A 161 3.61 16.22 3.60
N ILE A 162 3.34 14.95 3.28
CA ILE A 162 3.06 14.51 1.91
C ILE A 162 1.76 15.15 1.38
N ASP A 163 0.72 15.27 2.20
CA ASP A 163 -0.53 15.92 1.79
C ASP A 163 -0.32 17.40 1.44
N LEU A 164 0.54 18.11 2.19
CA LEU A 164 0.95 19.48 1.86
C LEU A 164 1.74 19.54 0.55
N GLN A 165 2.61 18.56 0.28
CA GLN A 165 3.30 18.46 -1.01
C GLN A 165 2.32 18.21 -2.15
N VAL A 166 1.32 17.34 -1.97
CA VAL A 166 0.25 17.09 -2.94
C VAL A 166 -0.55 18.37 -3.21
N GLU A 167 -0.87 19.14 -2.17
CA GLU A 167 -1.52 20.44 -2.32
C GLU A 167 -0.68 21.41 -3.16
N ARG A 168 0.60 21.56 -2.81
CA ARG A 168 1.54 22.41 -3.56
C ARG A 168 1.69 21.95 -5.00
N PHE A 169 1.81 20.64 -5.23
CA PHE A 169 1.86 20.02 -6.56
C PHE A 169 0.62 20.41 -7.37
N ASN A 170 -0.57 20.21 -6.82
CA ASN A 170 -1.83 20.53 -7.51
C ASN A 170 -1.98 22.03 -7.80
N ALA A 171 -1.45 22.89 -6.92
CA ALA A 171 -1.48 24.35 -7.10
C ALA A 171 -0.48 24.85 -8.16
N CYS A 172 0.72 24.26 -8.23
CA CYS A 172 1.79 24.72 -9.14
C CYS A 172 1.81 24.01 -10.49
N ARG A 173 1.06 22.91 -10.63
CA ARG A 173 0.87 22.19 -11.90
C ARG A 173 0.24 23.12 -12.96
N PRO A 174 0.73 23.09 -14.21
CA PRO A 174 0.09 23.81 -15.31
C PRO A 174 -1.40 23.46 -15.47
N ARG A 175 -2.24 24.46 -15.73
CA ARG A 175 -3.70 24.26 -15.94
C ARG A 175 -4.01 23.35 -17.12
N ALA A 176 -3.14 23.32 -18.12
CA ALA A 176 -3.27 22.41 -19.26
C ALA A 176 -3.17 20.93 -18.85
N LEU A 177 -2.59 20.60 -17.69
CA LEU A 177 -2.32 19.23 -17.23
C LEU A 177 -3.27 18.79 -16.11
N THR A 178 -4.56 19.13 -16.16
CA THR A 178 -5.51 18.81 -15.07
C THR A 178 -5.66 17.32 -14.78
N TRP A 179 -5.44 16.45 -15.78
CA TRP A 179 -5.49 15.01 -15.58
C TRP A 179 -4.36 14.46 -14.70
N LEU A 180 -3.30 15.24 -14.44
CA LEU A 180 -2.24 14.87 -13.50
C LEU A 180 -2.56 15.24 -12.06
N GLU A 181 -3.75 15.77 -11.78
CA GLU A 181 -4.17 16.07 -10.40
C GLU A 181 -4.08 14.84 -9.50
N ARG A 182 -3.41 15.01 -8.36
CA ARG A 182 -3.19 13.95 -7.38
C ARG A 182 -4.22 14.06 -6.26
N PRO A 183 -4.85 12.95 -5.82
CA PRO A 183 -5.79 12.99 -4.71
C PRO A 183 -5.08 13.30 -3.38
N ARG A 184 -5.72 14.12 -2.54
CA ARG A 184 -5.23 14.51 -1.21
C ARG A 184 -5.13 13.31 -0.28
N LEU A 185 -4.02 13.21 0.46
CA LEU A 185 -3.79 12.21 1.51
C LEU A 185 -4.27 12.77 2.85
N THR A 186 -5.58 13.04 2.95
CA THR A 186 -6.16 13.57 4.19
C THR A 186 -5.84 12.68 5.40
N GLY A 187 -5.77 13.25 6.60
CA GLY A 187 -5.46 12.49 7.82
C GLY A 187 -6.39 11.30 8.07
N ALA A 188 -7.67 11.39 7.67
CA ALA A 188 -8.62 10.28 7.76
C ALA A 188 -8.28 9.15 6.76
N LEU A 189 -7.91 9.48 5.53
CA LEU A 189 -7.49 8.51 4.53
C LEU A 189 -6.14 7.86 4.91
N ALA A 190 -5.19 8.65 5.39
CA ALA A 190 -3.91 8.17 5.90
C ALA A 190 -4.12 7.20 7.08
N ALA A 191 -4.97 7.56 8.04
CA ALA A 191 -5.37 6.69 9.14
C ALA A 191 -5.97 5.37 8.64
N ALA A 192 -6.90 5.42 7.68
CA ALA A 192 -7.51 4.22 7.11
C ALA A 192 -6.49 3.33 6.36
N ARG A 193 -5.53 3.94 5.64
CA ARG A 193 -4.43 3.20 5.01
C ARG A 193 -3.55 2.51 6.05
N PHE A 194 -3.13 3.22 7.10
CA PHE A 194 -2.35 2.62 8.19
C PHE A 194 -3.11 1.48 8.86
N ASP A 195 -4.39 1.70 9.18
CA ASP A 195 -5.22 0.71 9.86
C ASP A 195 -5.51 -0.51 8.95
N ARG A 196 -5.46 -0.38 7.62
CA ARG A 196 -5.53 -1.52 6.67
C ARG A 196 -4.27 -2.39 6.73
N GLU A 197 -3.10 -1.75 6.75
CA GLU A 197 -1.80 -2.45 6.74
C GLU A 197 -1.43 -2.98 8.14
N TRP A 198 -1.84 -2.28 9.21
CA TRP A 198 -1.69 -2.70 10.60
C TRP A 198 -2.98 -2.48 11.40
N PRO A 199 -3.93 -3.43 11.35
CA PRO A 199 -5.22 -3.32 12.03
C PRO A 199 -5.11 -3.15 13.54
N PRO A 200 -6.06 -2.43 14.17
CA PRO A 200 -6.15 -2.38 15.61
C PRO A 200 -6.54 -3.76 16.17
N ASP A 201 -6.05 -4.07 17.37
CA ASP A 201 -6.29 -5.37 18.01
C ASP A 201 -7.79 -5.63 18.21
N GLY A 202 -8.25 -6.84 17.82
CA GLY A 202 -9.68 -7.21 17.86
C GLY A 202 -10.49 -6.82 16.62
N ALA A 203 -9.90 -6.11 15.65
CA ALA A 203 -10.48 -5.99 14.32
C ALA A 203 -10.36 -7.33 13.61
N LEU A 204 -11.49 -8.00 13.39
CA LEU A 204 -11.58 -9.16 12.51
C LEU A 204 -10.97 -8.77 11.16
N GLN A 205 -9.89 -9.43 10.73
CA GLN A 205 -9.49 -9.40 9.34
C GLN A 205 -10.72 -9.83 8.53
N PRO A 206 -11.18 -9.07 7.52
CA PRO A 206 -12.21 -9.59 6.63
C PRO A 206 -11.62 -10.88 6.07
N THR A 207 -12.22 -12.01 6.46
CA THR A 207 -11.79 -13.31 5.98
C THR A 207 -11.79 -13.24 4.46
N SER A 208 -10.62 -13.36 3.85
CA SER A 208 -10.44 -13.60 2.43
C SER A 208 -11.04 -14.97 2.10
N GLN A 209 -12.37 -15.06 2.16
CA GLN A 209 -13.17 -16.13 1.59
C GLN A 209 -13.87 -15.54 0.38
N CYS A 210 -13.14 -15.43 -0.72
CA CYS A 210 -13.74 -15.45 -2.04
C CYS A 210 -13.94 -16.93 -2.39
N GLY A 211 -15.21 -17.35 -2.45
CA GLY A 211 -15.65 -18.57 -3.13
C GLY A 211 -16.35 -18.21 -4.43
#